data_AF-A0A7J5F064-F1
#
_entry.id   AF-A0A7J5F064-F1
#
_cell.length_a   1.000
_cell.length_b   1.000
_cell.length_c   1.000
_cell.angle_alpha   90.00
_cell.angle_beta   90.00
_cell.angle_gamma   90.00
#
_symmetry.space_group_name_H-M   'P 1'
#
loop_
_entity.id
_entity.type
_entity.pdbx_description
1 polymer ?
#
loop_
_entity_poly.entity_id
_entity_poly.type
_entity_poly.pdbx_seq_one_letter_code
_entity_poly.pdbx_strand_id
1 'polypeptide(L)'
;MLVVRLVVFAIAVTLATACGASKKEVTVAREATYTGDAAAIFQVVADTVAAKYELQAADPVARSVTTAPRWYRQDGSYDYREDDTFSREVKDHHPFVQLSYVVMMSAGPPFQIDVSPRVVDRVHWNHTQSFVTPPGPLPGWIQERADELAVEIHRRLRRFETH
;
A
#
# COMPACT_ATOMS: atom_id res chain seq x y z
N MET A 1 -37.33 -20.53 35.72
CA MET A 1 -37.02 -19.18 35.19
C MET A 1 -35.52 -18.97 35.29
N LEU A 2 -34.77 -19.37 34.28
CA LEU A 2 -33.30 -19.40 34.31
C LEU A 2 -32.75 -19.01 32.94
N VAL A 3 -33.10 -17.81 32.46
CA VAL A 3 -32.56 -17.28 31.19
C VAL A 3 -32.42 -15.75 31.30
N VAL A 4 -31.75 -15.26 32.33
CA VAL A 4 -31.47 -13.81 32.48
C VAL A 4 -30.10 -13.65 33.14
N ARG A 5 -28.99 -13.89 32.42
CA ARG A 5 -27.64 -13.52 32.93
C ARG A 5 -26.44 -13.64 31.96
N LEU A 6 -26.61 -13.73 30.64
CA LEU A 6 -25.47 -14.09 29.77
C LEU A 6 -25.42 -13.35 28.42
N VAL A 7 -25.67 -12.04 28.38
CA VAL A 7 -25.59 -11.25 27.13
C VAL A 7 -24.94 -9.87 27.29
N VAL A 8 -24.07 -9.63 28.29
CA VAL A 8 -23.49 -8.28 28.52
C VAL A 8 -21.95 -8.25 28.49
N PHE A 9 -21.29 -9.27 27.93
CA PHE A 9 -19.81 -9.36 27.97
C PHE A 9 -19.12 -9.57 26.61
N ALA A 10 -19.69 -9.03 25.53
CA ALA A 10 -19.11 -9.18 24.19
C ALA A 10 -19.16 -7.90 23.33
N ILE A 11 -19.12 -6.71 23.96
CA ILE A 11 -19.03 -5.43 23.25
C ILE A 11 -18.04 -4.52 23.98
N ALA A 12 -16.78 -4.89 23.96
CA ALA A 12 -15.69 -3.99 24.33
C ALA A 12 -14.43 -4.45 23.60
N VAL A 13 -13.74 -3.49 22.96
CA VAL A 13 -12.45 -3.62 22.26
C VAL A 13 -12.53 -3.89 20.74
N THR A 14 -13.18 -2.98 20.01
CA THR A 14 -12.86 -2.71 18.59
C THR A 14 -12.73 -1.21 18.33
N LEU A 15 -12.07 -0.46 19.23
CA LEU A 15 -11.85 0.99 19.09
C LEU A 15 -10.40 1.38 18.73
N ALA A 16 -9.62 0.50 18.11
CA ALA A 16 -8.22 0.79 17.75
C ALA A 16 -7.97 0.77 16.23
N THR A 17 -8.85 1.35 15.41
CA THR A 17 -8.64 1.43 13.96
C THR A 17 -8.89 2.84 13.42
N ALA A 18 -8.05 3.80 13.83
CA ALA A 18 -7.90 5.08 13.13
C ALA A 18 -6.61 5.84 13.46
N CYS A 19 -5.68 5.26 14.21
CA CYS A 19 -4.31 5.78 14.31
C CYS A 19 -3.47 5.02 13.29
N GLY A 20 -2.94 5.72 12.29
CA GLY A 20 -1.98 5.15 11.34
C GLY A 20 -0.78 4.50 12.04
N ALA A 21 0.00 3.72 11.29
CA ALA A 21 1.16 3.01 11.85
C ALA A 21 2.09 3.98 12.60
N SER A 22 2.53 3.59 13.80
CA SER A 22 3.45 4.42 14.57
C SER A 22 4.84 4.44 13.91
N LYS A 23 5.59 5.54 14.05
CA LYS A 23 6.96 5.64 13.49
C LYS A 23 7.85 4.46 13.89
N LYS A 24 7.69 3.96 15.12
CA LYS A 24 8.43 2.80 15.63
C LYS A 24 8.06 1.51 14.90
N GLU A 25 6.77 1.26 14.66
CA GLU A 25 6.33 0.08 13.90
C GLU A 25 6.82 0.13 12.45
N VAL A 26 6.81 1.32 11.84
CA VAL A 26 7.32 1.53 10.48
C VAL A 26 8.80 1.21 10.40
N THR A 27 9.62 1.73 11.33
CA THR A 27 11.06 1.43 11.39
C THR A 27 11.30 -0.07 11.52
N VAL A 28 10.62 -0.72 12.48
CA VAL A 28 10.74 -2.18 12.67
C VAL A 28 10.35 -2.93 11.40
N ALA A 29 9.25 -2.57 10.75
CA ALA A 29 8.78 -3.27 9.55
C ALA A 29 9.75 -3.13 8.37
N ARG A 30 10.38 -1.95 8.20
CA ARG A 30 11.33 -1.67 7.11
C ARG A 30 12.71 -2.30 7.32
N GLU A 31 13.12 -2.46 8.58
CA GLU A 31 14.40 -3.07 8.96
C GLU A 31 14.30 -4.58 9.19
N ALA A 32 13.09 -5.12 9.33
CA ALA A 32 12.86 -6.55 9.54
C ALA A 32 13.44 -7.38 8.39
N THR A 33 14.07 -8.48 8.77
CA THR A 33 14.62 -9.46 7.83
C THR A 33 14.02 -10.83 8.11
N TYR A 34 13.83 -11.62 7.05
CA TYR A 34 13.04 -12.84 7.08
C TYR A 34 13.86 -14.04 6.59
N THR A 35 13.68 -15.21 7.20
CA THR A 35 14.30 -16.47 6.77
C THR A 35 13.22 -17.51 6.47
N GLY A 36 13.55 -18.48 5.62
CA GLY A 36 12.63 -19.55 5.22
C GLY A 36 12.56 -19.73 3.70
N ASP A 37 11.49 -20.37 3.25
CA ASP A 37 11.25 -20.59 1.83
C ASP A 37 10.88 -19.29 1.10
N ALA A 38 11.65 -18.96 0.06
CA ALA A 38 11.49 -17.70 -0.68
C ALA A 38 10.12 -17.62 -1.38
N ALA A 39 9.61 -18.74 -1.91
CA ALA A 39 8.31 -18.76 -2.59
C ALA A 39 7.17 -18.55 -1.58
N ALA A 40 7.26 -19.14 -0.39
CA ALA A 40 6.29 -18.94 0.67
C ALA A 40 6.26 -17.50 1.19
N ILE A 41 7.42 -16.87 1.37
CA ILE A 41 7.52 -15.45 1.77
C ILE A 41 6.95 -14.55 0.67
N PHE A 42 7.34 -14.79 -0.59
CA PHE A 42 6.81 -14.04 -1.74
C PHE A 42 5.29 -14.15 -1.85
N GLN A 43 4.72 -15.35 -1.68
CA GLN A 43 3.28 -15.55 -1.75
C GLN A 43 2.55 -14.75 -0.66
N VAL A 44 3.07 -14.74 0.58
CA VAL A 44 2.48 -13.93 1.66
C VAL A 44 2.53 -12.44 1.32
N VAL A 45 3.62 -11.97 0.73
CA VAL A 45 3.73 -10.57 0.27
C VAL A 45 2.66 -10.30 -0.80
N ALA A 46 2.57 -11.13 -1.84
CA ALA A 46 1.61 -10.96 -2.92
C ALA A 46 0.16 -10.97 -2.42
N ASP A 47 -0.20 -11.91 -1.55
CA ASP A 47 -1.53 -12.01 -0.95
C ASP A 47 -1.87 -10.79 -0.09
N THR A 48 -0.87 -10.27 0.64
CA THR A 48 -1.05 -9.09 1.48
C THR A 48 -1.32 -7.84 0.65
N VAL A 49 -0.59 -7.66 -0.46
CA VAL A 49 -0.81 -6.54 -1.38
C VAL A 49 -2.18 -6.71 -2.06
N ALA A 50 -2.52 -7.90 -2.54
CA ALA A 50 -3.79 -8.21 -3.21
C ALA A 50 -5.02 -7.99 -2.31
N ALA A 51 -4.87 -8.10 -0.99
CA ALA A 51 -5.95 -7.85 -0.03
C ALA A 51 -6.40 -6.38 0.02
N LYS A 52 -5.55 -5.44 -0.42
CA LYS A 52 -5.85 -3.98 -0.40
C LYS A 52 -5.82 -3.34 -1.77
N TYR A 53 -4.98 -3.85 -2.67
CA TYR A 53 -4.69 -3.25 -3.97
C TYR A 53 -4.91 -4.26 -5.09
N GLU A 54 -5.34 -3.76 -6.24
CA GLU A 54 -5.33 -4.54 -7.46
C GLU A 54 -3.88 -4.73 -7.94
N LEU A 55 -3.53 -5.95 -8.34
CA LEU A 55 -2.19 -6.26 -8.83
C LEU A 55 -2.11 -6.04 -10.34
N GLN A 56 -1.12 -5.28 -10.78
CA GLN A 56 -0.74 -5.20 -12.18
C GLN A 56 0.16 -6.38 -12.57
N ALA A 57 1.08 -6.74 -11.69
CA ALA A 57 2.00 -7.85 -11.89
C ALA A 57 2.46 -8.42 -10.54
N ALA A 58 2.67 -9.73 -10.50
CA ALA A 58 3.38 -10.42 -9.43
C ALA A 58 4.38 -11.38 -10.08
N ASP A 59 5.67 -11.09 -9.95
CA ASP A 59 6.75 -11.86 -10.54
C ASP A 59 7.55 -12.56 -9.43
N PRO A 60 7.36 -13.88 -9.22
CA PRO A 60 8.10 -14.63 -8.21
C PRO A 60 9.58 -14.83 -8.57
N VAL A 61 9.96 -14.70 -9.85
CA VAL A 61 11.34 -14.82 -10.31
C VAL A 61 12.11 -13.53 -10.04
N ALA A 62 11.54 -12.39 -10.44
CA ALA A 62 12.08 -11.07 -10.12
C ALA A 62 11.81 -10.66 -8.65
N ARG A 63 10.99 -11.44 -7.93
CA ARG A 63 10.59 -11.23 -6.54
C ARG A 63 9.98 -9.85 -6.30
N SER A 64 9.12 -9.45 -7.23
CA SER A 64 8.47 -8.15 -7.20
C SER A 64 6.96 -8.25 -7.35
N VAL A 65 6.25 -7.36 -6.68
CA VAL A 65 4.80 -7.17 -6.83
C VAL A 65 4.56 -5.71 -7.19
N THR A 66 3.82 -5.47 -8.26
CA THR A 66 3.45 -4.13 -8.72
C THR A 66 1.94 -3.98 -8.69
N THR A 67 1.44 -2.94 -8.03
CA THR A 67 -0.01 -2.64 -8.01
C THR A 67 -0.45 -1.94 -9.28
N ALA A 68 -1.70 -2.12 -9.67
CA ALA A 68 -2.32 -1.30 -10.70
C ALA A 68 -2.30 0.19 -10.28
N PRO A 69 -1.98 1.10 -11.22
CA PRO A 69 -1.97 2.52 -10.92
C PRO A 69 -3.39 3.02 -10.62
N ARG A 70 -3.48 3.93 -9.65
CA ARG A 70 -4.74 4.62 -9.29
C ARG A 70 -4.54 6.12 -9.24
N TRP A 71 -5.56 6.86 -9.66
CA TRP A 71 -5.57 8.32 -9.60
C TRP A 71 -6.06 8.80 -8.24
N TYR A 72 -5.34 9.77 -7.69
CA TYR A 72 -5.67 10.44 -6.44
C TYR A 72 -5.61 11.94 -6.63
N ARG A 73 -6.45 12.65 -5.88
CA ARG A 73 -6.31 14.09 -5.71
C ARG A 73 -5.10 14.38 -4.82
N GLN A 74 -4.62 15.62 -4.82
CA GLN A 74 -3.46 16.01 -4.01
C GLN A 74 -3.66 15.79 -2.49
N ASP A 75 -4.90 15.83 -2.01
CA ASP A 75 -5.26 15.55 -0.61
C ASP A 75 -5.29 14.05 -0.26
N GLY A 76 -5.06 13.17 -1.25
CA GLY A 76 -5.07 11.73 -1.09
C GLY A 76 -6.45 11.10 -1.16
N SER A 77 -7.52 11.90 -1.34
CA SER A 77 -8.84 11.37 -1.64
C SER A 77 -8.81 10.60 -2.96
N TYR A 78 -9.47 9.44 -2.93
CA TYR A 78 -9.53 8.56 -4.08
C TYR A 78 -10.54 9.11 -5.08
N ASP A 79 -10.11 9.25 -6.33
CA ASP A 79 -10.98 9.63 -7.41
C ASP A 79 -11.06 8.46 -8.40
N TYR A 80 -12.05 7.58 -8.18
CA TYR A 80 -12.37 6.54 -9.15
C TYR A 80 -13.50 7.01 -10.00
N ARG A 81 -13.13 7.40 -11.21
CA ARG A 81 -13.95 7.19 -12.39
C ARG A 81 -13.15 7.61 -13.60
N GLU A 82 -12.42 6.71 -14.23
CA GLU A 82 -11.99 6.97 -15.62
C GLU A 82 -13.23 6.81 -16.53
N ASP A 83 -14.21 7.68 -16.35
CA ASP A 83 -15.37 7.87 -17.21
C ASP A 83 -15.33 9.29 -17.80
N ASP A 84 -16.31 9.61 -18.64
CA ASP A 84 -16.43 10.95 -19.26
C ASP A 84 -16.46 12.10 -18.23
N THR A 85 -16.68 11.81 -16.94
CA THR A 85 -16.70 12.78 -15.84
C THR A 85 -15.31 13.08 -15.27
N PHE A 86 -14.35 12.15 -15.24
CA PHE A 86 -12.95 12.49 -14.90
C PHE A 86 -12.33 13.41 -15.95
N SER A 87 -12.69 13.21 -17.22
CA SER A 87 -12.34 14.17 -18.27
C SER A 87 -12.95 15.56 -18.05
N ARG A 88 -14.06 15.67 -17.30
CA ARG A 88 -14.70 16.94 -16.92
C ARG A 88 -14.15 17.54 -15.62
N GLU A 89 -13.91 16.77 -14.57
CA GLU A 89 -13.30 17.28 -13.32
C GLU A 89 -11.83 17.66 -13.52
N VAL A 90 -11.09 16.93 -14.36
CA VAL A 90 -9.74 17.30 -14.80
C VAL A 90 -9.74 18.57 -15.66
N LYS A 91 -10.88 18.90 -16.29
CA LYS A 91 -11.04 20.14 -17.07
C LYS A 91 -11.00 21.39 -16.18
N ASP A 92 -11.35 21.25 -14.89
CA ASP A 92 -11.51 22.34 -13.92
C ASP A 92 -10.27 22.59 -13.03
N HIS A 93 -9.06 22.27 -13.51
CA HIS A 93 -7.76 22.71 -12.95
C HIS A 93 -7.19 22.00 -11.71
N HIS A 94 -7.67 20.82 -11.33
CA HIS A 94 -7.11 20.10 -10.19
C HIS A 94 -5.95 19.17 -10.58
N PRO A 95 -4.76 19.28 -9.96
CA PRO A 95 -3.65 18.35 -10.17
C PRO A 95 -3.98 16.97 -9.57
N PHE A 96 -3.75 15.92 -10.36
CA PHE A 96 -3.95 14.52 -9.96
C PHE A 96 -2.62 13.77 -9.99
N VAL A 97 -2.43 12.86 -9.05
CA VAL A 97 -1.27 11.96 -9.03
C VAL A 97 -1.72 10.53 -9.31
N GLN A 98 -1.01 9.87 -10.22
CA GLN A 98 -1.14 8.44 -10.42
C GLN A 98 -0.16 7.73 -9.49
N LEU A 99 -0.67 6.83 -8.66
CA LEU A 99 0.10 6.11 -7.67
C LEU A 99 -0.02 4.60 -7.86
N SER A 100 1.11 3.93 -7.90
CA SER A 100 1.26 2.49 -7.72
C SER A 100 2.35 2.19 -6.70
N TYR A 101 2.39 0.96 -6.19
CA TYR A 101 3.44 0.49 -5.30
C TYR A 101 4.22 -0.61 -5.99
N VAL A 102 5.53 -0.59 -5.81
CA VAL A 102 6.39 -1.72 -6.12
C VAL A 102 6.94 -2.26 -4.81
N VAL A 103 6.65 -3.53 -4.55
CA VAL A 103 7.16 -4.28 -3.41
C VAL A 103 8.23 -5.23 -3.92
N MET A 104 9.45 -5.14 -3.38
CA MET A 104 10.57 -5.98 -3.79
C MET A 104 11.09 -6.79 -2.61
N MET A 105 11.41 -8.06 -2.84
CA MET A 105 12.11 -8.91 -1.89
C MET A 105 13.57 -9.09 -2.32
N SER A 106 14.50 -8.99 -1.38
CA SER A 106 15.94 -9.12 -1.67
C SER A 106 16.32 -10.49 -2.26
N ALA A 107 17.48 -10.55 -2.92
CA ALA A 107 17.92 -11.71 -3.70
C ALA A 107 18.32 -12.94 -2.85
N GLY A 108 18.68 -12.76 -1.58
CA GLY A 108 19.14 -13.85 -0.72
C GLY A 108 18.73 -13.67 0.74
N PRO A 109 18.71 -14.77 1.52
CA PRO A 109 18.42 -14.70 2.94
C PRO A 109 19.56 -14.01 3.71
N PRO A 110 19.24 -13.27 4.80
CA PRO A 110 17.88 -13.00 5.24
C PRO A 110 17.20 -12.01 4.28
N PHE A 111 15.95 -12.32 3.91
CA PHE A 111 15.19 -11.56 2.94
C PHE A 111 14.73 -10.24 3.56
N GLN A 112 14.85 -9.14 2.82
CA GLN A 112 14.28 -7.86 3.21
C GLN A 112 13.18 -7.49 2.22
N ILE A 113 12.11 -6.86 2.70
CA ILE A 113 11.01 -6.37 1.87
C ILE A 113 11.08 -4.84 1.80
N ASP A 114 11.22 -4.31 0.58
CA ASP A 114 11.10 -2.89 0.31
C ASP A 114 9.73 -2.58 -0.28
N VAL A 115 9.11 -1.49 0.18
CA VAL A 115 7.84 -0.95 -0.35
C VAL A 115 8.10 0.47 -0.83
N SER A 116 8.10 0.63 -2.15
CA SER A 116 8.42 1.88 -2.81
C SER A 116 7.20 2.41 -3.61
N PRO A 117 6.73 3.64 -3.36
CA PRO A 117 5.71 4.27 -4.17
C PRO A 117 6.28 4.67 -5.54
N ARG A 118 5.50 4.47 -6.60
CA ARG A 118 5.73 5.04 -7.93
C ARG A 118 4.66 6.07 -8.19
N VAL A 119 5.11 7.31 -8.38
CA VAL A 119 4.23 8.45 -8.59
C VAL A 119 4.50 9.06 -9.94
N VAL A 120 3.43 9.26 -10.69
CA VAL A 120 3.45 9.97 -11.95
C VAL A 120 2.45 11.10 -11.86
N ASP A 121 2.91 12.31 -12.15
CA ASP A 121 2.07 13.49 -12.29
C ASP A 121 1.60 13.62 -13.74
N ARG A 122 0.38 14.12 -13.91
CA ARG A 122 -0.15 14.47 -15.21
C ARG A 122 0.11 15.95 -15.45
N VAL A 123 1.15 16.24 -16.24
CA VAL A 123 1.46 17.61 -16.63
C VAL A 123 0.89 17.87 -18.03
N HIS A 124 -0.06 18.81 -18.08
CA HIS A 124 -0.67 19.41 -19.28
C HIS A 124 -1.77 18.63 -20.04
N TRP A 125 -2.58 19.46 -20.71
CA TRP A 125 -3.90 19.22 -21.30
C TRP A 125 -3.87 19.05 -22.84
N ASN A 126 -2.73 18.83 -23.48
CA ASN A 126 -2.76 18.52 -24.91
C ASN A 126 -3.16 17.05 -25.14
N HIS A 127 -3.55 16.70 -26.36
CA HIS A 127 -3.88 15.32 -26.76
C HIS A 127 -2.72 14.31 -26.60
N THR A 128 -1.57 14.77 -26.08
CA THR A 128 -0.37 13.99 -25.80
C THR A 128 -0.16 13.97 -24.28
N GLN A 129 -0.82 13.03 -23.60
CA GLN A 129 -0.62 12.81 -22.17
C GLN A 129 0.88 12.67 -21.88
N SER A 130 1.43 13.63 -21.14
CA SER A 130 2.82 13.61 -20.71
C SER A 130 2.86 13.24 -19.24
N PHE A 131 3.44 12.08 -18.99
CA PHE A 131 3.66 11.53 -17.67
C PHE A 131 5.01 12.01 -17.18
N VAL A 132 5.04 12.79 -16.10
CA VAL A 132 6.29 13.28 -15.52
C VAL A 132 6.39 12.85 -14.07
N THR A 133 7.61 12.70 -13.58
CA THR A 133 7.85 12.57 -12.15
C THR A 133 7.49 13.91 -11.48
N PRO A 134 6.72 13.91 -10.38
CA PRO A 134 6.35 15.15 -9.69
C PRO A 134 7.59 15.97 -9.30
N PRO A 135 7.65 17.29 -9.63
CA PRO A 135 8.75 18.14 -9.22
C PRO A 135 8.55 18.58 -7.76
N GLY A 136 9.26 17.95 -6.83
CA GLY A 136 9.26 18.33 -5.40
C GLY A 136 8.95 17.17 -4.46
N PRO A 137 8.87 17.45 -3.14
CA PRO A 137 8.53 16.43 -2.16
C PRO A 137 7.11 15.90 -2.40
N LEU A 138 6.97 14.58 -2.38
CA LEU A 138 5.67 13.92 -2.50
C LEU A 138 4.77 14.28 -1.29
N PRO A 139 3.44 14.37 -1.48
CA PRO A 139 2.51 14.50 -0.36
C PRO A 139 2.72 13.40 0.70
N GLY A 140 2.68 13.78 1.98
CA GLY A 140 2.98 12.87 3.09
C GLY A 140 2.13 11.59 3.10
N TRP A 141 0.87 11.69 2.68
CA TRP A 141 -0.06 10.56 2.62
C TRP A 141 0.41 9.43 1.68
N ILE A 142 1.21 9.75 0.65
CA ILE A 142 1.78 8.73 -0.26
C ILE A 142 2.74 7.82 0.51
N GLN A 143 3.62 8.44 1.29
CA GLN A 143 4.59 7.74 2.13
C GLN A 143 3.88 6.99 3.27
N GLU A 144 2.89 7.62 3.91
CA GLU A 144 2.11 6.99 4.98
C GLU A 144 1.45 5.69 4.52
N ARG A 145 0.87 5.66 3.31
CA ARG A 145 0.29 4.43 2.76
C ARG A 145 1.33 3.35 2.42
N ALA A 146 2.51 3.75 1.95
CA ALA A 146 3.62 2.83 1.74
C ALA A 146 4.07 2.21 3.08
N ASP A 147 4.15 3.04 4.12
CA ASP A 147 4.52 2.65 5.48
C ASP A 147 3.46 1.71 6.10
N GLU A 148 2.17 2.01 5.92
CA GLU A 148 1.07 1.13 6.34
C GLU A 148 1.12 -0.23 5.63
N LEU A 149 1.45 -0.25 4.34
CA LEU A 149 1.61 -1.50 3.59
C LEU A 149 2.82 -2.30 4.09
N ALA A 150 3.96 -1.64 4.34
CA ALA A 150 5.14 -2.29 4.91
C ALA A 150 4.84 -2.92 6.28
N VAL A 151 4.11 -2.22 7.15
CA VAL A 151 3.71 -2.72 8.47
C VAL A 151 2.76 -3.90 8.36
N GLU A 152 1.79 -3.88 7.45
CA GLU A 152 0.89 -5.02 7.25
C GLU A 152 1.65 -6.23 6.70
N ILE A 153 2.55 -6.05 5.73
CA ILE A 153 3.41 -7.13 5.22
C ILE A 153 4.24 -7.73 6.35
N HIS A 154 4.92 -6.89 7.14
CA HIS A 154 5.69 -7.34 8.29
C HIS A 154 4.84 -8.14 9.28
N ARG A 155 3.62 -7.67 9.61
CA ARG A 155 2.69 -8.38 10.50
C ARG A 155 2.35 -9.78 9.99
N ARG A 156 2.17 -9.95 8.67
CA ARG A 156 1.90 -11.25 8.03
C ARG A 156 3.13 -12.15 7.96
N LEU A 157 4.31 -11.56 7.88
CA LEU A 157 5.59 -12.26 7.79
C LEU A 157 6.25 -12.57 9.15
N ARG A 158 5.71 -12.12 10.29
CA ARG A 158 6.33 -12.34 11.63
C ARG A 158 6.79 -13.77 11.91
N ARG A 159 6.10 -14.78 11.38
CA ARG A 159 6.49 -16.20 11.56
C ARG A 159 7.83 -16.58 10.89
N PHE A 160 8.31 -15.74 9.99
CA PHE A 160 9.57 -15.88 9.25
C PHE A 160 10.65 -14.92 9.75
N GLU A 161 10.37 -14.08 10.75
CA GLU A 161 11.29 -13.04 11.20
C GLU A 161 12.55 -13.63 11.85
N THR A 162 13.69 -13.00 11.56
CA THR A 162 14.99 -13.37 12.13
C THR A 162 15.26 -12.50 13.36
N HIS A 163 15.55 -13.11 14.50
CA HIS A 163 15.89 -12.42 15.76
C HIS A 163 17.38 -12.14 15.89
#